data_AF-A0A2S2PTN5-F1
#
_entry.id   AF-A0A2S2PTN5-F1
#
_cell.length_a   1.000
_cell.length_b   1.000
_cell.length_c   1.000
_cell.angle_alpha   90.00
_cell.angle_beta   90.00
_cell.angle_gamma   90.00
#
_symmetry.space_group_name_H-M   'P 1'
#
loop_
_entity.id
_entity.type
_entity.pdbx_description
1 polymer ?
#
loop_
_entity_poly.entity_id
_entity_poly.type
_entity_poly.pdbx_seq_one_letter_code
_entity_poly.pdbx_strand_id
1 'polypeptide(L)'
;KIVLGDSNFLKTLQEYDTDNISDKMINQLKPYIDNPEFNEKKVAVQSSVARSMCKWVRAVYSYYLIYRIVEPKRKKQQEAEDELNIVLTELNAKQKMLSDVEARLKKLEDTYD
;
A
#
# COMPACT_ATOMS: atom_id res chain seq x y z
N LYS A 1 -13.65 -28.80 -11.25
CA LYS A 1 -12.46 -29.31 -11.98
C LYS A 1 -12.04 -28.43 -13.19
N ILE A 2 -12.83 -27.42 -13.59
CA ILE A 2 -12.62 -26.69 -14.86
C ILE A 2 -11.62 -25.52 -14.71
N VAL A 3 -11.57 -24.87 -13.54
CA VAL A 3 -10.82 -23.62 -13.32
C VAL A 3 -9.29 -23.78 -13.49
N LEU A 4 -8.71 -24.90 -13.03
CA LEU A 4 -7.25 -25.13 -13.15
C LEU A 4 -6.80 -25.48 -14.57
N GLY A 5 -7.74 -25.86 -15.45
CA GLY A 5 -7.45 -26.15 -16.86
C GLY A 5 -7.67 -24.96 -17.79
N ASP A 6 -8.13 -23.82 -17.25
CA ASP A 6 -8.32 -22.60 -18.01
C ASP A 6 -6.97 -21.94 -18.30
N SER A 7 -6.72 -21.63 -19.57
CA SER A 7 -5.53 -20.91 -20.01
C SER A 7 -5.41 -19.51 -19.39
N ASN A 8 -6.53 -18.91 -18.99
CA ASN A 8 -6.56 -17.58 -18.37
C ASN A 8 -6.37 -17.62 -16.84
N PHE A 9 -6.31 -18.81 -16.23
CA PHE A 9 -6.29 -18.94 -14.77
C PHE A 9 -5.16 -18.14 -14.11
N LEU A 10 -3.94 -18.20 -14.65
CA LEU A 10 -2.80 -17.46 -14.11
C LEU A 10 -2.98 -15.95 -14.22
N LYS A 11 -3.60 -15.47 -15.30
CA LYS A 11 -3.90 -14.05 -15.49
C LYS A 11 -4.93 -13.59 -14.46
N THR A 12 -5.98 -14.37 -14.25
CA THR A 12 -6.98 -14.10 -13.21
C THR A 12 -6.36 -14.03 -11.80
N LEU A 13 -5.36 -14.86 -11.50
CA LEU A 13 -4.65 -14.79 -10.21
C LEU A 13 -3.76 -13.55 -10.07
N GLN A 14 -3.16 -13.08 -11.17
CA GLN A 14 -2.33 -11.88 -11.18
C GLN A 14 -3.16 -10.60 -11.07
N GLU A 15 -4.32 -10.58 -11.72
CA GLU A 15 -5.25 -9.45 -11.72
C GLU A 15 -6.26 -9.51 -10.56
N TYR A 16 -6.13 -10.49 -9.67
CA TYR A 16 -7.03 -10.65 -8.53
C TYR A 16 -6.91 -9.46 -7.58
N ASP A 17 -8.05 -8.81 -7.30
CA ASP A 17 -8.12 -7.69 -6.37
C ASP A 17 -7.95 -8.19 -4.92
N THR A 18 -6.72 -8.09 -4.42
CA THR A 18 -6.37 -8.46 -3.05
C THR A 18 -6.73 -7.41 -2.01
N ASP A 19 -7.07 -6.19 -2.45
CA ASP A 19 -7.36 -5.06 -1.57
C ASP A 19 -8.82 -5.09 -1.11
N ASN A 20 -9.73 -5.57 -1.97
CA ASN A 20 -11.18 -5.60 -1.70
C ASN A 20 -11.72 -6.99 -1.32
N ILE A 21 -10.98 -7.76 -0.53
CA ILE A 21 -11.45 -9.07 -0.05
C ILE A 21 -12.40 -8.90 1.14
N SER A 22 -13.59 -9.51 1.07
CA SER A 22 -14.54 -9.48 2.20
C SER A 22 -14.05 -10.26 3.43
N ASP A 23 -14.35 -9.75 4.63
CA ASP A 23 -14.11 -10.45 5.91
C ASP A 23 -14.71 -11.86 5.91
N LYS A 24 -15.88 -12.03 5.30
CA LYS A 24 -16.57 -13.33 5.18
C LYS A 24 -15.70 -14.36 4.45
N MET A 25 -15.08 -13.97 3.32
CA MET A 25 -14.22 -14.85 2.54
C MET A 25 -12.96 -15.24 3.32
N ILE A 26 -12.33 -14.27 3.99
CA ILE A 26 -11.12 -14.50 4.80
C ILE A 26 -11.41 -15.43 5.98
N ASN A 27 -12.56 -15.25 6.64
CA ASN A 27 -13.00 -16.12 7.72
C ASN A 27 -13.26 -17.56 7.25
N GLN A 28 -13.75 -17.74 6.02
CA GLN A 28 -13.88 -19.07 5.41
C GLN A 28 -12.52 -19.71 5.06
N LEU A 29 -11.50 -18.90 4.75
CA LEU A 29 -10.14 -19.40 4.49
C LEU A 29 -9.40 -19.80 5.77
N LYS A 30 -9.71 -19.16 6.91
CA LYS A 30 -9.00 -19.34 8.18
C LYS A 30 -8.80 -20.82 8.59
N PRO A 31 -9.81 -21.71 8.57
CA PRO A 31 -9.64 -23.12 8.92
C PRO A 31 -8.62 -23.86 8.04
N TYR A 32 -8.50 -23.47 6.77
CA TYR A 32 -7.51 -24.05 5.86
C TYR A 32 -6.11 -23.52 6.14
N ILE A 33 -5.96 -22.23 6.44
CA ILE A 33 -4.66 -21.62 6.76
C ILE A 33 -4.09 -22.15 8.07
N ASP A 34 -4.95 -22.34 9.08
CA ASP A 34 -4.59 -22.85 10.40
C ASP A 34 -4.35 -24.38 10.39
N ASN A 35 -4.77 -25.09 9.33
CA ASN A 35 -4.56 -26.52 9.20
C ASN A 35 -3.06 -26.84 8.96
N PRO A 36 -2.41 -27.62 9.85
CA PRO A 36 -1.01 -28.02 9.69
C PRO A 36 -0.73 -28.88 8.46
N GLU A 37 -1.75 -29.46 7.82
CA GLU A 37 -1.61 -30.19 6.55
C GLU A 37 -1.54 -29.25 5.35
N PHE A 38 -2.09 -28.04 5.46
CA PHE A 38 -2.12 -27.04 4.39
C PHE A 38 -0.88 -26.13 4.46
N ASN A 39 0.29 -26.75 4.25
CA ASN A 39 1.56 -26.03 4.17
C ASN A 39 2.38 -26.42 2.94
N GLU A 40 3.23 -25.51 2.49
CA GLU A 40 4.03 -25.66 1.27
C GLU A 40 4.95 -26.88 1.26
N LYS A 41 5.37 -27.40 2.42
CA LYS A 41 6.26 -28.57 2.50
C LYS A 41 5.48 -29.86 2.27
N LYS A 42 4.31 -30.00 2.91
CA LYS A 42 3.46 -31.19 2.80
C LYS A 42 2.75 -31.27 1.45
N VAL A 43 2.20 -30.15 0.96
CA VAL A 43 1.47 -30.10 -0.31
C VAL A 43 2.40 -30.38 -1.50
N ALA A 44 3.67 -30.00 -1.39
CA ALA A 44 4.66 -30.23 -2.44
C ALA A 44 5.03 -31.69 -2.67
N VAL A 45 4.84 -32.55 -1.66
CA VAL A 45 5.03 -33.99 -1.82
C VAL A 45 4.03 -34.54 -2.85
N GLN A 46 2.84 -33.93 -2.95
CA GLN A 46 1.82 -34.37 -3.88
C GLN A 46 1.83 -33.65 -5.22
N SER A 47 2.06 -32.32 -5.25
CA SER A 47 2.08 -31.60 -6.52
C SER A 47 2.81 -30.26 -6.42
N SER A 48 3.66 -30.00 -7.41
CA SER A 48 4.35 -28.71 -7.59
C SER A 48 3.36 -27.57 -7.84
N VAL A 49 2.32 -27.80 -8.65
CA VAL A 49 1.28 -26.78 -8.92
C VAL A 49 0.45 -26.51 -7.67
N ALA A 50 0.08 -27.56 -6.93
CA ALA A 50 -0.66 -27.40 -5.67
C ALA A 50 0.15 -26.63 -4.63
N ARG A 51 1.49 -26.79 -4.60
CA ARG A 51 2.39 -26.00 -3.75
C ARG A 51 2.29 -24.51 -4.09
N SER A 52 2.40 -24.15 -5.37
CA SER A 52 2.31 -22.75 -5.81
C SER A 52 0.97 -22.13 -5.44
N MET A 53 -0.13 -22.87 -5.59
CA MET A 53 -1.46 -22.42 -5.18
C MET A 53 -1.58 -22.24 -3.67
N CYS A 54 -1.06 -23.17 -2.87
CA CYS A 54 -1.03 -23.05 -1.42
C CYS A 54 -0.27 -21.81 -0.97
N LYS A 55 0.89 -21.54 -1.59
CA LYS A 55 1.68 -20.34 -1.33
C LYS A 55 0.92 -19.07 -1.68
N TRP A 56 0.27 -19.02 -2.84
CA TRP A 56 -0.51 -17.86 -3.26
C TRP A 56 -1.66 -17.57 -2.28
N VAL A 57 -2.47 -18.57 -1.91
CA VAL A 57 -3.58 -18.38 -0.96
C VAL A 57 -3.09 -17.89 0.40
N ARG A 58 -1.97 -18.43 0.90
CA ARG A 58 -1.36 -17.98 2.17
C ARG A 58 -0.83 -16.55 2.08
N ALA A 59 -0.25 -16.17 0.94
CA ALA A 59 0.22 -14.81 0.70
C ALA A 59 -0.97 -13.82 0.68
N VAL A 60 -2.05 -14.13 -0.03
CA VAL A 60 -3.28 -13.32 -0.07
C VAL A 60 -3.88 -13.15 1.33
N TYR A 61 -3.98 -14.24 2.11
CA TYR A 61 -4.49 -14.18 3.49
C TYR A 61 -3.62 -13.29 4.39
N SER A 62 -2.29 -13.42 4.29
CA SER A 62 -1.36 -12.62 5.09
C SER A 62 -1.38 -11.15 4.70
N TYR A 63 -1.44 -10.87 3.39
CA TYR A 63 -1.57 -9.52 2.85
C TYR A 63 -2.83 -8.85 3.39
N TYR A 64 -3.97 -9.53 3.36
CA TYR A 64 -5.23 -9.00 3.89
C TYR A 64 -5.12 -8.54 5.36
N LEU A 65 -4.54 -9.39 6.22
CA LEU A 65 -4.38 -9.07 7.64
C LEU A 65 -3.47 -7.84 7.85
N ILE A 66 -2.37 -7.76 7.09
CA ILE A 66 -1.43 -6.65 7.16
C ILE A 66 -2.06 -5.38 6.60
N TYR A 67 -2.78 -5.48 5.48
CA TYR A 67 -3.42 -4.37 4.81
C TYR A 67 -4.38 -3.64 5.76
N ARG A 68 -5.22 -4.36 6.52
CA ARG A 68 -6.11 -3.75 7.53
C ARG A 68 -5.39 -2.97 8.63
N ILE A 69 -4.16 -3.36 8.96
CA ILE A 69 -3.33 -2.67 9.97
C ILE A 69 -2.64 -1.46 9.35
N VAL A 70 -2.26 -1.56 8.07
CA VAL A 70 -1.47 -0.55 7.35
C VAL A 70 -2.35 0.54 6.75
N GLU A 71 -3.56 0.22 6.27
CA GLU A 71 -4.53 1.15 5.70
C GLU A 71 -4.77 2.39 6.57
N PRO A 72 -5.11 2.29 7.87
CA PRO A 72 -5.31 3.47 8.72
C PRO A 72 -4.02 4.28 8.91
N LYS A 73 -2.85 3.64 8.84
CA LYS A 73 -1.56 4.34 8.93
C LYS A 73 -1.26 5.13 7.66
N ARG A 74 -1.50 4.54 6.49
CA ARG A 74 -1.35 5.22 5.20
C ARG A 74 -2.29 6.42 5.10
N LYS A 75 -3.52 6.28 5.56
CA LYS A 75 -4.48 7.39 5.59
C LYS A 75 -3.98 8.55 6.48
N LYS A 76 -3.54 8.25 7.70
CA LYS A 76 -2.97 9.26 8.62
C LYS A 76 -1.71 9.91 8.06
N GLN A 77 -0.86 9.13 7.39
CA GLN A 77 0.34 9.65 6.75
C GLN A 77 -0.04 10.64 5.64
N GLN A 78 -0.99 10.28 4.78
CA GLN A 78 -1.47 11.14 3.71
C GLN A 78 -2.06 12.44 4.26
N GLU A 79 -2.90 12.36 5.29
CA GLU A 79 -3.47 13.53 5.98
C GLU A 79 -2.36 14.48 6.50
N ALA A 80 -1.32 13.93 7.15
CA ALA A 80 -0.21 14.72 7.65
C ALA A 80 0.68 15.31 6.53
N GLU A 81 0.88 14.57 5.44
CA GLU A 81 1.60 15.06 4.25
C GLU A 81 0.84 16.21 3.58
N ASP A 82 -0.49 16.12 3.48
CA ASP A 82 -1.34 17.17 2.94
C ASP A 82 -1.28 18.44 3.80
N GLU A 83 -1.37 18.31 5.13
CA GLU A 83 -1.21 19.44 6.07
C GLU A 83 0.18 20.09 5.94
N LEU A 84 1.24 19.28 5.88
CA LEU A 84 2.60 19.77 5.73
C LEU A 84 2.78 20.55 4.41
N ASN A 85 2.22 20.04 3.32
CA ASN A 85 2.31 20.71 2.01
C ASN A 85 1.62 22.07 2.02
N ILE A 86 0.49 22.21 2.72
CA ILE A 86 -0.19 23.51 2.89
C ILE A 86 0.72 24.49 3.64
N VAL A 87 1.29 24.08 4.78
CA VAL A 87 2.16 24.93 5.61
C VAL A 87 3.42 25.33 4.85
N LEU A 88 4.05 24.41 4.13
CA LEU A 88 5.24 24.70 3.32
C LEU A 88 4.94 25.70 2.19
N THR A 89 3.76 25.58 1.57
CA THR A 89 3.33 26.53 0.53
C THR A 89 3.17 27.93 1.09
N GLU A 90 2.54 28.06 2.26
CA GLU A 90 2.40 29.36 2.93
C GLU A 90 3.76 29.92 3.36
N LEU A 91 4.61 29.11 3.98
CA LEU A 91 5.95 29.51 4.42
C LEU A 91 6.78 30.05 3.24
N ASN A 92 6.78 29.34 2.11
CA ASN A 92 7.50 29.77 0.91
C ASN A 92 6.97 31.11 0.37
N ALA A 93 5.65 31.32 0.41
CA ALA A 93 5.07 32.59 0.01
C ALA A 93 5.50 33.75 0.94
N LYS A 94 5.50 33.53 2.27
CA LYS A 94 5.95 34.52 3.25
C LYS A 94 7.45 34.81 3.12
N GLN A 95 8.27 33.78 2.95
CA GLN A 95 9.72 33.93 2.77
C GLN A 95 10.05 34.73 1.51
N LYS A 96 9.31 34.51 0.42
CA LYS A 96 9.45 35.29 -0.81
C LYS A 96 9.09 36.77 -0.60
N MET A 97 7.98 37.04 0.09
CA MET A 97 7.58 38.41 0.42
C MET A 97 8.64 39.11 1.29
N LEU A 98 9.20 38.42 2.29
CA LEU A 98 10.24 38.97 3.14
C LEU A 98 11.49 39.32 2.32
N SER A 99 11.95 38.39 1.47
CA SER A 99 13.11 38.62 0.61
C SER A 99 12.90 39.80 -0.36
N ASP A 100 11.70 39.97 -0.91
CA ASP A 100 11.37 41.11 -1.77
C ASP A 100 11.41 42.44 -0.99
N VAL A 101 10.97 42.45 0.27
CA VAL A 101 11.02 43.64 1.13
C VAL A 101 12.45 43.97 1.53
N GLU A 102 13.25 42.98 1.93
CA GLU A 102 14.66 43.16 2.25
C GLU A 102 15.45 43.71 1.05
N ALA A 103 15.18 43.20 -0.15
CA ALA A 103 15.80 43.70 -1.38
C ALA A 103 15.42 45.16 -1.70
N ARG A 104 14.19 45.58 -1.36
CA ARG A 104 13.76 46.99 -1.51
C ARG A 104 14.39 47.89 -0.47
N LEU A 105 14.48 47.45 0.78
CA LEU A 105 15.12 48.19 1.86
C LEU A 105 16.58 48.45 1.54
N LYS A 106 17.31 47.41 1.12
CA LYS A 106 18.71 47.53 0.72
C LYS A 106 18.91 48.54 -0.42
N LYS A 107 18.06 48.50 -1.45
CA LYS A 107 18.12 49.48 -2.55
C LYS A 107 17.89 50.92 -2.07
N LEU A 108 16.99 51.11 -1.11
CA LEU A 108 16.74 52.43 -0.53
C LEU A 108 17.97 52.88 0.25
N GLU A 109 18.54 52.04 1.12
CA GLU A 109 19.79 52.32 1.84
C GLU A 109 20.92 52.73 0.89
N ASP A 110 21.17 51.94 -0.18
CA ASP A 110 22.17 52.24 -1.22
C ASP A 110 21.92 53.56 -1.99
N THR A 111 20.71 54.13 -1.92
CA THR A 111 20.36 55.40 -2.60
C THR A 111 20.52 56.62 -1.69
N TYR A 112 20.53 56.42 -0.37
CA TYR A 112 20.65 57.50 0.63
C TYR A 112 22.05 57.60 1.24
N ASP A 113 22.94 56.63 0.97
CA ASP A 113 24.40 56.72 1.15
C ASP A 113 25.12 57.28 -0.09
#